data_AF-A0A958XVB9-F1
#
_entry.id   AF-A0A958XVB9-F1
#
_cell.length_a   1.000
_cell.length_b   1.000
_cell.length_c   1.000
_cell.angle_alpha   90.00
_cell.angle_beta   90.00
_cell.angle_gamma   90.00
#
_symmetry.space_group_name_H-M   'P 1'
#
loop_
_entity.id
_entity.type
_entity.pdbx_description
1 polymer ?
#
loop_
_entity_poly.entity_id
_entity_poly.type
_entity_poly.pdbx_seq_one_letter_code
_entity_poly.pdbx_strand_id
1 'polypeptide(L)'
;MIRKAYDQFCAEPDVDAEKTFFLTELTLDNLRAAGSIDERDFLDRADMLCALGQTVILSNCVQHKKLIAYFSDYKVQRIGLAMGVRKLQNIIRETYEQNPDNLLGAFGEMFLRNVRFYIYPARDEGNNALINARSIEVPHAIHFLYDHLLENRNIVDIQGFNPDILHIYHKEVLEMIRNSEPGWEAKVPEEVAEMIKKKGLFGYKTGVAAGRT
;
A
#
# COMPACT_ATOMS: atom_id res chain seq x y z
N MET A 1 -3.35 -8.13 -3.37
CA MET A 1 -2.43 -7.09 -3.86
C MET A 1 -1.00 -7.62 -4.04
N ILE A 2 -0.26 -7.88 -2.95
CA ILE A 2 1.19 -8.18 -2.95
C ILE A 2 1.61 -9.21 -4.02
N ARG A 3 1.10 -10.44 -3.91
CA ARG A 3 1.48 -11.53 -4.82
C ARG A 3 1.20 -11.20 -6.29
N LYS A 4 0.03 -10.62 -6.59
CA LYS A 4 -0.35 -10.27 -7.97
C LYS A 4 0.52 -9.17 -8.56
N ALA A 5 0.88 -8.16 -7.77
CA ALA A 5 1.81 -7.13 -8.20
C ALA A 5 3.21 -7.69 -8.46
N TYR A 6 3.70 -8.57 -7.58
CA TYR A 6 5.00 -9.23 -7.73
C TYR A 6 5.04 -10.13 -8.98
N ASP A 7 4.01 -10.96 -9.18
CA ASP A 7 3.88 -11.83 -10.35
C ASP A 7 3.88 -11.00 -11.65
N GLN A 8 3.13 -9.89 -11.69
CA GLN A 8 3.11 -8.99 -12.85
C GLN A 8 4.46 -8.30 -13.09
N PHE A 9 5.15 -7.87 -12.02
CA PHE A 9 6.47 -7.25 -12.14
C PHE A 9 7.51 -8.22 -12.69
N CYS A 10 7.53 -9.47 -12.20
CA CYS A 10 8.45 -10.50 -12.68
C CYS A 10 8.16 -10.95 -14.12
N ALA A 11 6.93 -10.74 -14.62
CA ALA A 11 6.54 -11.06 -15.99
C ALA A 11 6.93 -9.99 -17.02
N GLU A 12 7.48 -8.84 -16.59
CA GLU A 12 7.94 -7.81 -17.51
C GLU A 12 9.20 -8.28 -18.25
N PRO A 13 9.31 -8.02 -19.57
CA PRO A 13 10.39 -8.56 -20.41
C PRO A 13 11.79 -8.06 -20.04
N ASP A 14 11.86 -6.95 -19.31
CA ASP A 14 13.08 -6.29 -18.87
C ASP A 14 13.37 -6.46 -17.37
N VAL A 15 12.72 -7.46 -16.74
CA VAL A 15 12.92 -7.84 -15.34
C VAL A 15 13.49 -9.26 -15.26
N ASP A 16 14.56 -9.42 -14.48
CA ASP A 16 15.11 -10.72 -14.11
C ASP A 16 14.44 -11.20 -12.81
N ALA A 17 13.52 -12.15 -12.92
CA ALA A 17 12.76 -12.68 -11.78
C ALA A 17 13.66 -13.30 -10.70
N GLU A 18 14.80 -13.90 -11.08
CA GLU A 18 15.74 -14.52 -10.12
C GLU A 18 16.52 -13.47 -9.31
N LYS A 19 16.63 -12.25 -9.84
CA LYS A 19 17.28 -11.10 -9.18
C LYS A 19 16.28 -10.06 -8.67
N THR A 20 15.03 -10.47 -8.45
CA THR A 20 13.96 -9.60 -7.97
C THR A 20 13.72 -9.80 -6.47
N PHE A 21 13.80 -8.71 -5.71
CA PHE A 21 13.55 -8.69 -4.28
C PHE A 21 12.23 -7.98 -3.96
N PHE A 22 11.41 -8.60 -3.12
CA PHE A 22 10.18 -7.98 -2.61
C PHE A 22 10.43 -7.35 -1.24
N LEU A 23 10.00 -6.10 -1.07
CA LEU A 23 10.20 -5.32 0.14
C LEU A 23 8.87 -4.68 0.53
N THR A 24 8.51 -4.74 1.81
CA THR A 24 7.33 -4.07 2.35
C THR A 24 7.75 -2.79 3.06
N GLU A 25 7.27 -1.64 2.58
CA GLU A 25 7.54 -0.35 3.21
C GLU A 25 6.53 -0.06 4.34
N LEU A 26 7.04 0.27 5.53
CA LEU A 26 6.30 0.95 6.59
C LEU A 26 6.80 2.40 6.69
N THR A 27 5.95 3.33 6.27
CA THR A 27 6.27 4.76 6.32
C THR A 27 5.92 5.37 7.67
N LEU A 28 6.75 6.28 8.17
CA LEU A 28 6.46 7.06 9.39
C LEU A 28 5.23 7.97 9.22
N ASP A 29 4.91 8.40 8.00
CA ASP A 29 3.72 9.22 7.73
C ASP A 29 2.43 8.45 8.03
N ASN A 30 2.36 7.16 7.70
CA ASN A 30 1.21 6.32 8.02
C ASN A 30 0.99 6.19 9.53
N LEU A 31 2.04 6.36 10.34
CA LEU A 31 1.99 6.27 11.81
C LEU A 31 1.60 7.59 12.47
N ARG A 32 1.77 8.72 11.78
CA ARG A 32 1.38 10.04 12.27
C ARG A 32 -0.08 10.38 11.99
N ALA A 33 -0.81 9.56 11.23
CA ALA A 33 -2.19 9.82 10.82
C ALA A 33 -3.19 9.99 11.99
N ALA A 34 -2.81 9.61 13.22
CA ALA A 34 -3.60 9.80 14.45
C ALA A 34 -3.01 10.85 15.43
N GLY A 35 -2.07 11.68 14.98
CA GLY A 35 -1.45 12.76 15.77
C GLY A 35 -0.07 12.41 16.33
N SER A 36 0.02 11.41 17.21
CA SER A 36 1.30 10.89 17.74
C SER A 36 1.61 9.52 17.16
N ILE A 37 2.91 9.23 16.97
CA ILE A 37 3.36 7.88 16.61
C ILE A 37 3.02 6.94 17.77
N ASP A 38 2.15 5.97 17.52
CA ASP A 38 1.96 4.83 18.42
C ASP A 38 3.07 3.80 18.14
N GLU A 39 4.14 3.86 18.94
CA GLU A 39 5.28 2.96 18.84
C GLU A 39 4.87 1.48 18.94
N ARG A 40 3.84 1.18 19.73
CA ARG A 40 3.33 -0.19 19.92
C ARG A 40 2.66 -0.69 18.65
N ASP A 41 1.73 0.10 18.09
CA ASP A 41 1.05 -0.23 16.84
C ASP A 41 2.05 -0.45 15.70
N PHE A 42 3.11 0.36 15.67
CA PHE A 42 4.17 0.21 14.69
C PHE A 42 4.94 -1.11 14.82
N LEU A 43 5.41 -1.43 16.03
CA LEU A 43 6.14 -2.67 16.29
C LEU A 43 5.26 -3.89 16.01
N ASP A 44 3.97 -3.83 16.38
CA ASP A 44 3.01 -4.90 16.10
C ASP A 44 2.86 -5.14 14.58
N ARG A 45 2.82 -4.09 13.76
CA ARG A 45 2.80 -4.21 12.29
C ARG A 45 4.08 -4.81 11.74
N ALA A 46 5.23 -4.34 12.22
CA ALA A 46 6.53 -4.84 11.78
C ALA A 46 6.68 -6.33 12.12
N ASP A 47 6.38 -6.70 13.37
CA ASP A 47 6.42 -8.09 13.84
C ASP A 47 5.49 -9.00 13.04
N MET A 48 4.28 -8.51 12.73
CA MET A 48 3.33 -9.24 11.91
C MET A 48 3.85 -9.49 10.50
N LEU A 49 4.33 -8.45 9.83
CA LEU A 49 4.85 -8.57 8.48
C LEU A 49 6.09 -9.49 8.43
N CYS A 50 7.02 -9.33 9.38
CA CYS A 50 8.19 -10.20 9.51
C CYS A 50 7.81 -11.66 9.74
N ALA A 51 6.81 -11.92 10.59
CA ALA A 51 6.33 -13.27 10.84
C ALA A 51 5.60 -13.90 9.64
N LEU A 52 5.06 -13.09 8.72
CA LEU A 52 4.56 -13.50 7.40
C LEU A 52 5.69 -13.66 6.35
N GLY A 53 6.95 -13.69 6.78
CA GLY A 53 8.12 -13.84 5.91
C GLY A 53 8.44 -12.61 5.07
N GLN A 54 7.84 -11.45 5.35
CA GLN A 54 8.11 -10.22 4.60
C GLN A 54 9.40 -9.56 5.10
N THR A 55 10.21 -9.06 4.18
CA THR A 55 11.30 -8.13 4.51
C THR A 55 10.72 -6.72 4.61
N VAL A 56 10.82 -6.11 5.79
CA VAL A 56 10.22 -4.81 6.09
C VAL A 56 11.27 -3.72 6.03
N ILE A 57 10.97 -2.64 5.32
CA ILE A 57 11.77 -1.40 5.28
C ILE A 57 11.01 -0.32 6.04
N LEU A 58 11.72 0.34 6.94
CA LEU A 58 11.22 1.52 7.64
C LEU A 58 11.69 2.76 6.91
N SER A 59 10.76 3.64 6.54
CA SER A 59 11.08 4.83 5.76
C SER A 59 10.42 6.08 6.32
N ASN A 60 11.09 7.21 6.15
CA ASN A 60 10.52 8.56 6.34
C ASN A 60 10.31 9.24 4.97
N CYS A 61 9.96 8.44 3.95
CA CYS A 61 9.84 8.89 2.57
C CYS A 61 8.42 9.35 2.26
N VAL A 62 8.17 10.65 2.41
CA VAL A 62 6.94 11.29 1.93
C VAL A 62 6.78 11.01 0.43
N GLN A 63 5.60 10.51 0.04
CA GLN A 63 5.17 10.28 -1.35
C GLN A 63 6.10 9.41 -2.21
N HIS A 64 6.93 8.55 -1.61
CA HIS A 64 7.85 7.63 -2.28
C HIS A 64 8.95 8.27 -3.17
N LYS A 65 8.91 9.58 -3.46
CA LYS A 65 9.94 10.29 -4.23
C LYS A 65 11.35 10.07 -3.65
N LYS A 66 11.49 10.21 -2.33
CA LYS A 66 12.77 9.98 -1.63
C LYS A 66 13.24 8.53 -1.72
N LEU A 67 12.32 7.57 -1.70
CA LEU A 67 12.65 6.15 -1.80
C LEU A 67 13.11 5.80 -3.22
N ILE A 68 12.43 6.32 -4.23
CA ILE A 68 12.81 6.17 -5.65
C ILE A 68 14.20 6.77 -5.89
N ALA A 69 14.45 7.98 -5.37
CA ALA A 69 15.76 8.63 -5.46
C ALA A 69 16.85 7.80 -4.79
N TYR A 70 16.59 7.31 -3.56
CA TYR A 70 17.50 6.43 -2.85
C TYR A 70 17.89 5.19 -3.67
N PHE A 71 16.92 4.47 -4.23
CA PHE A 71 17.23 3.30 -5.07
C PHE A 71 17.95 3.64 -6.38
N SER A 72 17.75 4.86 -6.90
CA SER A 72 18.44 5.33 -8.09
C SER A 72 19.95 5.51 -7.84
N ASP A 73 20.36 5.93 -6.64
CA ASP A 73 21.77 6.05 -6.25
C ASP A 73 22.52 4.71 -6.29
N TYR A 74 21.81 3.60 -6.03
CA TYR A 74 22.34 2.24 -6.11
C TYR A 74 22.15 1.58 -7.48
N LYS A 75 21.73 2.35 -8.50
CA LYS A 75 21.58 1.88 -9.88
C LYS A 75 20.63 0.67 -10.01
N VAL A 76 19.57 0.65 -9.21
CA VAL A 76 18.51 -0.38 -9.32
C VAL A 76 17.87 -0.27 -10.70
N GLN A 77 17.94 -1.36 -11.47
CA GLN A 77 17.55 -1.36 -12.89
C GLN A 77 16.04 -1.15 -13.09
N ARG A 78 15.21 -1.73 -12.22
CA ARG A 78 13.75 -1.65 -12.25
C ARG A 78 13.18 -1.57 -10.85
N ILE A 79 12.20 -0.69 -10.66
CA ILE A 79 11.52 -0.47 -9.38
C ILE A 79 10.01 -0.64 -9.62
N GLY A 80 9.40 -1.56 -8.88
CA GLY A 80 7.95 -1.76 -8.84
C GLY A 80 7.37 -1.24 -7.53
N LEU A 81 6.39 -0.35 -7.60
CA LEU A 81 5.67 0.15 -6.42
C LEU A 81 4.23 -0.33 -6.45
N ALA A 82 3.85 -1.20 -5.52
CA ALA A 82 2.47 -1.70 -5.41
C ALA A 82 1.69 -0.91 -4.35
N MET A 83 0.54 -0.33 -4.74
CA MET A 83 -0.29 0.46 -3.83
C MET A 83 -1.78 0.46 -4.22
N GLY A 84 -2.65 0.87 -3.30
CA GLY A 84 -4.07 1.05 -3.60
C GLY A 84 -4.36 2.31 -4.42
N VAL A 85 -5.41 2.27 -5.23
CA VAL A 85 -5.83 3.38 -6.11
C VAL A 85 -6.09 4.69 -5.37
N ARG A 86 -6.65 4.62 -4.15
CA ARG A 86 -6.87 5.79 -3.30
C ARG A 86 -5.56 6.47 -2.88
N LYS A 87 -4.49 5.67 -2.66
CA LYS A 87 -3.16 6.21 -2.36
C LYS A 87 -2.56 6.92 -3.56
N LEU A 88 -2.70 6.35 -4.76
CA LEU A 88 -2.29 7.01 -6.01
C LEU A 88 -3.02 8.34 -6.20
N GLN A 89 -4.34 8.37 -6.02
CA GLN A 89 -5.14 9.60 -6.15
C GLN A 89 -4.66 10.70 -5.19
N ASN A 90 -4.34 10.34 -3.94
CA ASN A 90 -3.76 11.28 -2.98
C ASN A 90 -2.38 11.78 -3.42
N ILE A 91 -1.50 10.90 -3.90
CA ILE A 91 -0.18 11.27 -4.43
C ILE A 91 -0.32 12.29 -5.58
N ILE A 92 -1.22 12.03 -6.53
CA ILE A 92 -1.44 12.92 -7.68
C ILE A 92 -1.94 14.28 -7.22
N ARG A 93 -2.96 14.30 -6.35
CA ARG A 93 -3.54 15.54 -5.82
C ARG A 93 -2.51 16.36 -5.04
N GLU A 94 -1.80 15.73 -4.10
CA GLU A 94 -0.79 16.43 -3.30
C GLU A 94 0.38 16.92 -4.17
N THR A 95 0.83 16.13 -5.15
CA THR A 95 1.88 16.55 -6.08
C THR A 95 1.45 17.77 -6.90
N TYR A 96 0.19 17.79 -7.36
CA TYR A 96 -0.41 18.91 -8.07
C TYR A 96 -0.50 20.17 -7.20
N GLU A 97 -1.01 20.04 -5.97
CA GLU A 97 -1.21 21.17 -5.06
C GLU A 97 0.11 21.77 -4.55
N GLN A 98 1.15 20.94 -4.34
CA GLN A 98 2.42 21.39 -3.77
C GLN A 98 3.41 21.94 -4.80
N ASN A 99 3.17 21.72 -6.11
CA ASN A 99 4.12 22.09 -7.18
C ASN A 99 3.44 22.89 -8.32
N PRO A 100 2.71 23.99 -8.02
CA PRO A 100 1.96 24.73 -9.03
C PRO A 100 2.82 25.23 -10.20
N ASP A 101 4.07 25.63 -9.92
CA ASP A 101 4.99 26.20 -10.92
C ASP A 101 5.99 25.18 -11.51
N ASN A 102 5.99 23.92 -11.05
CA ASN A 102 6.96 22.90 -11.47
C ASN A 102 6.35 21.49 -11.59
N LEU A 103 5.14 21.42 -12.12
CA LEU A 103 4.34 20.20 -12.16
C LEU A 103 5.00 19.08 -12.97
N LEU A 104 5.50 19.40 -14.17
CA LEU A 104 6.20 18.42 -15.03
C LEU A 104 7.47 17.88 -14.37
N GLY A 105 8.23 18.73 -13.68
CA GLY A 105 9.42 18.32 -12.94
C GLY A 105 9.05 17.37 -11.79
N ALA A 106 8.05 17.74 -10.99
CA ALA A 106 7.61 16.95 -9.84
C ALA A 106 7.11 15.55 -10.25
N PHE A 107 6.27 15.47 -11.28
CA PHE A 107 5.83 14.18 -11.83
C PHE A 107 6.99 13.41 -12.47
N GLY A 108 7.91 14.10 -13.17
CA GLY A 108 9.08 13.48 -13.79
C GLY A 108 10.03 12.79 -12.80
N GLU A 109 10.15 13.31 -11.58
CA GLU A 109 10.95 12.69 -10.52
C GLU A 109 10.29 11.43 -9.92
N MET A 110 8.97 11.32 -10.00
CA MET A 110 8.21 10.18 -9.47
C MET A 110 8.03 9.06 -10.49
N PHE A 111 7.70 9.41 -11.73
CA PHE A 111 7.36 8.46 -12.78
C PHE A 111 8.52 8.26 -13.75
N LEU A 112 9.70 7.97 -13.20
CA LEU A 112 10.90 7.67 -13.98
C LEU A 112 10.69 6.44 -14.87
N ARG A 113 11.44 6.37 -15.98
CA ARG A 113 11.35 5.26 -16.96
C ARG A 113 11.62 3.87 -16.36
N ASN A 114 12.41 3.78 -15.29
CA ASN A 114 12.70 2.53 -14.59
C ASN A 114 11.72 2.23 -13.44
N VAL A 115 10.74 3.10 -13.19
CA VAL A 115 9.75 2.95 -12.11
C VAL A 115 8.38 2.63 -12.71
N ARG A 116 7.70 1.63 -12.13
CA ARG A 116 6.34 1.25 -12.47
C ARG A 116 5.47 1.14 -11.23
N PHE A 117 4.30 1.78 -11.27
CA PHE A 117 3.30 1.75 -10.22
C PHE A 117 2.24 0.70 -10.55
N TYR A 118 2.05 -0.27 -9.66
CA TYR A 118 1.05 -1.34 -9.74
C TYR A 118 -0.12 -0.99 -8.83
N ILE A 119 -1.26 -0.70 -9.42
CA ILE A 119 -2.39 -0.10 -8.73
C ILE A 119 -3.45 -1.14 -8.43
N TYR A 120 -3.72 -1.34 -7.14
CA TYR A 120 -4.78 -2.20 -6.66
C TYR A 120 -6.11 -1.43 -6.64
N PRO A 121 -7.18 -1.95 -7.24
CA PRO A 121 -8.44 -1.24 -7.30
C PRO A 121 -9.11 -1.16 -5.93
N ALA A 122 -10.10 -0.29 -5.82
CA ALA A 122 -10.97 -0.16 -4.66
C ALA A 122 -12.44 -0.14 -5.10
N ARG A 123 -13.35 -0.36 -4.15
CA ARG A 123 -14.78 -0.07 -4.35
C ARG A 123 -15.08 1.33 -3.85
N ASP A 124 -15.88 2.06 -4.59
CA ASP A 124 -16.47 3.33 -4.15
C ASP A 124 -17.46 3.09 -3.01
N GLU A 125 -17.47 3.98 -2.01
CA GLU A 125 -18.32 3.81 -0.82
C GLU A 125 -19.79 4.17 -1.09
N GLY A 126 -20.07 5.02 -2.07
CA GLY A 126 -21.41 5.52 -2.36
C GLY A 126 -22.19 4.63 -3.34
N ASN A 127 -21.52 4.16 -4.39
CA ASN A 127 -22.19 3.40 -5.47
C ASN A 127 -21.63 1.99 -5.69
N ASN A 128 -20.65 1.56 -4.89
CA ASN A 128 -20.00 0.26 -4.99
C ASN A 128 -19.32 -0.01 -6.35
N ALA A 129 -19.07 1.04 -7.15
CA ALA A 129 -18.36 0.92 -8.43
C ALA A 129 -16.88 0.62 -8.20
N LEU A 130 -16.29 -0.09 -9.16
CA LEU A 130 -14.87 -0.38 -9.15
C LEU A 130 -14.09 0.86 -9.58
N ILE A 131 -13.20 1.34 -8.72
CA ILE A 131 -12.26 2.41 -9.01
C ILE A 131 -10.88 1.79 -9.29
N ASN A 132 -10.28 2.12 -10.43
CA ASN A 132 -8.96 1.67 -10.86
C ASN A 132 -8.12 2.86 -11.38
N ALA A 133 -6.87 2.63 -11.79
CA ALA A 133 -6.00 3.71 -12.23
C ALA A 133 -6.56 4.49 -13.43
N ARG A 134 -7.36 3.86 -14.30
CA ARG A 134 -7.96 4.54 -15.47
C ARG A 134 -9.23 5.30 -15.13
N SER A 135 -9.89 5.01 -14.02
CA SER A 135 -11.19 5.60 -13.66
C SER A 135 -11.10 6.65 -12.56
N ILE A 136 -9.93 6.91 -11.99
CA ILE A 136 -9.79 7.97 -10.99
C ILE A 136 -9.97 9.36 -11.61
N GLU A 137 -10.56 10.26 -10.84
CA GLU A 137 -10.59 11.67 -11.19
C GLU A 137 -9.23 12.31 -10.92
N VAL A 138 -8.68 12.96 -11.95
CA VAL A 138 -7.45 13.76 -11.87
C VAL A 138 -7.78 15.22 -12.21
N PRO A 139 -7.03 16.20 -11.67
CA PRO A 139 -7.21 17.60 -12.05
C PRO A 139 -7.14 17.80 -13.57
N HIS A 140 -8.09 18.56 -14.13
CA HIS A 140 -8.17 18.79 -15.57
C HIS A 140 -6.85 19.34 -16.16
N ALA A 141 -6.09 20.13 -15.39
CA ALA A 141 -4.81 20.66 -15.84
C ALA A 141 -3.74 19.59 -16.15
N ILE A 142 -3.87 18.37 -15.62
CA ILE A 142 -2.89 17.30 -15.78
C ILE A 142 -3.39 16.08 -16.54
N HIS A 143 -4.61 16.11 -17.09
CA HIS A 143 -5.19 14.89 -17.69
C HIS A 143 -4.31 14.32 -18.81
N PHE A 144 -3.79 15.15 -19.73
CA PHE A 144 -2.87 14.67 -20.77
C PHE A 144 -1.57 14.08 -20.23
N LEU A 145 -1.03 14.65 -19.14
CA LEU A 145 0.15 14.10 -18.47
C LEU A 145 -0.19 12.75 -17.85
N TYR A 146 -1.34 12.63 -17.19
CA TYR A 146 -1.78 11.38 -16.58
C TYR A 146 -2.04 10.28 -17.61
N ASP A 147 -2.72 10.62 -18.71
CA ASP A 147 -2.93 9.72 -19.85
C ASP A 147 -1.59 9.22 -20.40
N HIS A 148 -0.61 10.12 -20.55
CA HIS A 148 0.75 9.73 -20.96
C HIS A 148 1.40 8.72 -20.00
N LEU A 149 1.23 8.89 -18.68
CA LEU A 149 1.74 7.95 -17.68
C LEU A 149 1.07 6.57 -17.75
N LEU A 150 -0.22 6.53 -18.06
CA LEU A 150 -0.97 5.28 -18.27
C LEU A 150 -0.51 4.58 -19.56
N GLU A 151 -0.44 5.31 -20.67
CA GLU A 151 -0.08 4.75 -21.98
C GLU A 151 1.38 4.30 -22.06
N ASN A 152 2.30 5.00 -21.38
CA ASN A 152 3.68 4.56 -21.22
C ASN A 152 3.87 3.42 -20.21
N ARG A 153 2.79 2.97 -19.55
CA ARG A 153 2.83 1.97 -18.49
C ARG A 153 3.71 2.37 -17.31
N ASN A 154 3.84 3.66 -17.01
CA ASN A 154 4.37 4.10 -15.71
C ASN A 154 3.39 3.74 -14.59
N ILE A 155 2.10 3.76 -14.90
CA ILE A 155 1.01 3.36 -14.00
C ILE A 155 0.25 2.21 -14.68
N VAL A 156 0.10 1.08 -13.98
CA VAL A 156 -0.60 -0.11 -14.49
C VAL A 156 -1.53 -0.68 -13.41
N ASP A 157 -2.71 -1.14 -13.82
CA ASP A 157 -3.61 -1.83 -12.90
C ASP A 157 -3.12 -3.25 -12.57
N ILE A 158 -3.26 -3.63 -11.30
CA ILE A 158 -3.06 -5.01 -10.86
C ILE A 158 -4.21 -5.87 -11.40
N GLN A 159 -3.85 -6.92 -12.14
CA GLN A 159 -4.75 -7.89 -12.73
C GLN A 159 -4.95 -9.10 -11.81
N GLY A 160 -6.06 -9.80 -11.96
CA GLY A 160 -6.36 -11.01 -11.18
C GLY A 160 -6.48 -10.75 -9.68
N PHE A 161 -6.89 -9.54 -9.28
CA PHE A 161 -7.25 -9.25 -7.90
C PHE A 161 -8.51 -10.00 -7.47
N ASN A 162 -8.70 -10.18 -6.16
CA ASN A 162 -9.91 -10.79 -5.63
C ASN A 162 -10.94 -9.67 -5.33
N PRO A 163 -12.06 -9.58 -6.08
CA PRO A 163 -13.09 -8.57 -5.86
C PRO A 163 -13.85 -8.75 -4.55
N ASP A 164 -13.87 -9.96 -4.01
CA ASP A 164 -14.65 -10.33 -2.82
C ASP A 164 -14.05 -9.75 -1.54
N ILE A 165 -12.77 -9.37 -1.55
CA ILE A 165 -12.10 -8.79 -0.37
C ILE A 165 -11.96 -7.26 -0.43
N LEU A 166 -12.43 -6.61 -1.50
CA LEU A 166 -12.29 -5.15 -1.67
C LEU A 166 -13.08 -4.33 -0.64
N HIS A 167 -14.06 -4.95 0.02
CA HIS A 167 -14.88 -4.32 1.05
C HIS A 167 -14.24 -4.37 2.45
N ILE A 168 -13.09 -5.02 2.61
CA ILE A 168 -12.41 -5.15 3.90
C ILE A 168 -11.53 -3.93 4.14
N TYR A 169 -11.83 -3.16 5.18
CA TYR A 169 -11.07 -1.98 5.57
C TYR A 169 -10.28 -2.20 6.86
N HIS A 170 -9.00 -1.85 6.84
CA HIS A 170 -8.12 -2.07 8.00
C HIS A 170 -8.57 -1.31 9.26
N LYS A 171 -9.20 -0.14 9.12
CA LYS A 171 -9.70 0.64 10.27
C LYS A 171 -10.82 -0.11 10.99
N GLU A 172 -11.78 -0.66 10.25
CA GLU A 172 -12.86 -1.50 10.78
C GLU A 172 -12.29 -2.73 11.50
N VAL A 173 -11.35 -3.44 10.87
CA VAL A 173 -10.71 -4.63 11.48
C VAL A 173 -9.98 -4.27 12.77
N LEU A 174 -9.25 -3.15 12.81
CA LEU A 174 -8.54 -2.69 14.01
C LEU A 174 -9.52 -2.28 15.14
N GLU A 175 -10.63 -1.62 14.80
CA GLU A 175 -11.68 -1.29 15.76
C GLU A 175 -12.31 -2.55 16.35
N MET A 176 -12.67 -3.53 15.50
CA MET A 176 -13.19 -4.82 15.95
C MET A 176 -12.24 -5.53 16.93
N ILE A 177 -10.94 -5.56 16.62
CA ILE A 177 -9.92 -6.17 17.48
C ILE A 177 -9.86 -5.46 18.85
N ARG A 178 -9.80 -4.13 18.86
CA ARG A 178 -9.69 -3.32 20.09
C ARG A 178 -10.93 -3.41 20.98
N ASN A 179 -12.09 -3.52 20.36
CA ASN A 179 -13.38 -3.67 21.03
C ASN A 179 -13.73 -5.12 21.39
N SER A 180 -12.88 -6.09 21.03
CA SER A 180 -13.16 -7.52 21.21
C SER A 180 -14.44 -7.98 20.50
N GLU A 181 -14.77 -7.34 19.39
CA GLU A 181 -15.90 -7.73 18.54
C GLU A 181 -15.55 -9.00 17.75
N PRO A 182 -16.47 -9.96 17.59
CA PRO A 182 -16.20 -11.19 16.83
C PRO A 182 -16.24 -10.96 15.31
N GLY A 183 -15.59 -11.84 14.53
CA GLY A 183 -15.77 -11.94 13.08
C GLY A 183 -14.69 -11.27 12.23
N TRP A 184 -13.75 -10.54 12.85
CA TRP A 184 -12.60 -9.97 12.15
C TRP A 184 -11.62 -11.06 11.69
N GLU A 185 -11.64 -12.23 12.32
CA GLU A 185 -10.77 -13.36 11.95
C GLU A 185 -11.01 -13.85 10.53
N ALA A 186 -12.25 -13.76 10.04
CA ALA A 186 -12.60 -14.11 8.67
C ALA A 186 -12.17 -13.03 7.65
N LYS A 187 -11.74 -11.85 8.11
CA LYS A 187 -11.32 -10.71 7.28
C LYS A 187 -9.80 -10.66 7.06
N VAL A 188 -9.04 -11.57 7.68
CA VAL A 188 -7.58 -11.66 7.56
C VAL A 188 -7.17 -13.11 7.28
N PRO A 189 -5.96 -13.36 6.77
CA PRO A 189 -5.42 -14.72 6.69
C PRO A 189 -5.41 -15.40 8.06
N GLU A 190 -5.65 -16.71 8.10
CA GLU A 190 -5.72 -17.50 9.34
C GLU A 190 -4.47 -17.34 10.22
N GLU A 191 -3.28 -17.41 9.62
CA GLU A 191 -1.99 -17.21 10.28
C GLU A 191 -1.89 -15.83 10.97
N VAL A 192 -2.51 -14.80 10.38
CA VAL A 192 -2.55 -13.45 10.95
C VAL A 192 -3.48 -13.42 12.16
N ALA A 193 -4.65 -14.05 12.07
CA ALA A 193 -5.60 -14.12 13.17
C ALA A 193 -5.02 -14.86 14.39
N GLU A 194 -4.36 -15.99 14.16
CA GLU A 194 -3.66 -16.73 15.22
C GLU A 194 -2.58 -15.89 15.88
N MET A 195 -1.80 -15.15 15.08
CA MET A 195 -0.71 -14.33 15.59
C MET A 195 -1.20 -13.15 16.44
N ILE A 196 -2.25 -12.45 16.00
CA ILE A 196 -2.89 -11.37 16.77
C ILE A 196 -3.34 -11.91 18.14
N LYS A 197 -4.02 -13.06 18.14
CA LYS A 197 -4.51 -13.70 19.38
C LYS A 197 -3.38 -14.13 20.30
N LYS A 198 -2.37 -14.81 19.76
CA LYS A 198 -1.24 -15.38 20.51
C LYS A 198 -0.34 -14.31 21.13
N LYS A 199 -0.10 -13.21 20.41
CA LYS A 199 0.82 -12.14 20.83
C LYS A 199 0.12 -10.93 21.46
N GLY A 200 -1.22 -10.88 21.43
CA GLY A 200 -1.97 -9.72 21.94
C GLY A 200 -1.72 -8.45 21.12
N LEU A 201 -1.55 -8.58 19.80
CA LEU A 201 -1.24 -7.44 18.91
C LEU A 201 -2.44 -6.50 18.78
N PHE A 202 -2.17 -5.24 18.45
CA PHE A 202 -3.18 -4.20 18.18
C PHE A 202 -4.18 -3.95 19.32
N GLY A 203 -3.78 -4.25 20.56
CA GLY A 203 -4.63 -4.11 21.73
C GLY A 203 -5.63 -5.25 21.92
N TYR A 204 -5.43 -6.39 21.25
CA TYR A 204 -6.24 -7.59 21.50
C TYR A 204 -6.14 -8.02 22.96
N LYS A 205 -7.28 -8.02 23.65
CA LYS A 205 -7.38 -8.48 25.04
C LYS A 205 -7.68 -9.97 25.00
N THR A 206 -6.74 -10.80 25.46
CA THR A 206 -7.05 -12.20 25.78
C THR A 206 -8.21 -12.21 26.77
N GLY A 207 -9.34 -12.81 26.39
CA GLY A 207 -10.47 -12.96 27.28
C GLY A 207 -9.99 -13.56 28.61
N VAL A 208 -10.18 -12.81 29.70
CA VAL A 208 -10.18 -13.40 31.03
C VAL A 208 -11.16 -14.56 30.96
N ALA A 209 -10.68 -15.78 31.17
CA ALA A 209 -11.54 -16.93 31.36
C ALA A 209 -12.47 -16.62 32.55
N ALA A 210 -13.68 -16.17 32.25
CA ALA A 210 -14.80 -16.17 33.18
C ALA A 210 -15.11 -17.65 33.48
N GLY A 211 -14.50 -18.20 34.52
CA GLY A 211 -14.66 -19.62 34.83
C GLY A 211 -13.70 -20.15 35.89
N ARG A 212 -13.73 -19.57 37.09
CA ARG A 212 -13.47 -20.30 38.35
C ARG A 212 -14.42 -19.79 39.42
N THR A 213 -15.58 -20.43 39.49
CA THR A 213 -16.35 -20.59 40.73
C THR A 213 -15.54 -21.32 41.78
#